data_AF-A0A4V1RXS4-F1
#
_entry.id   AF-A0A4V1RXS4-F1
#
_cell.length_a   1.000
_cell.length_b   1.000
_cell.length_c   1.000
_cell.angle_alpha   90.00
_cell.angle_beta   90.00
_cell.angle_gamma   90.00
#
_symmetry.space_group_name_H-M   'P 1'
#
loop_
_entity.id
_entity.type
_entity.pdbx_description
1 polymer ?
#
loop_
_entity_poly.entity_id
_entity_poly.type
_entity_poly.pdbx_seq_one_letter_code
_entity_poly.pdbx_strand_id
1 'polypeptide(L)'
;MFSFQSHANRLASLTDDVIKEKNTKFRGVVKVSIEDLVFAPEFMPCDQNTSAAKVLRLKRIFKTEGCNRSEPSNFILGTIPASLLSEALRLSGLTLDNLQDSEGLRMLYLPRFQYIKCANGRSRAAALLDTPHLGTWWTVDLYVGKNY
;
A
#
# COMPACT_ATOMS: atom_id res chain seq x y z
N MET A 1 -18.72 -31.72 -23.33
CA MET A 1 -19.23 -30.41 -22.85
C MET A 1 -19.06 -30.17 -21.34
N PHE A 2 -18.73 -31.18 -20.52
CA PHE A 2 -18.66 -31.08 -19.04
C PHE A 2 -17.39 -30.40 -18.45
N SER A 3 -16.34 -30.19 -19.23
CA SER A 3 -15.04 -29.68 -18.73
C SER A 3 -15.02 -28.15 -18.53
N PHE A 4 -15.71 -27.39 -19.37
CA PHE A 4 -15.72 -25.92 -19.28
C PHE A 4 -16.53 -25.41 -18.09
N GLN A 5 -17.61 -26.11 -17.75
CA GLN A 5 -18.51 -25.71 -16.67
C GLN A 5 -17.91 -25.99 -15.29
N SER A 6 -17.15 -27.09 -15.14
CA SER A 6 -16.40 -27.36 -13.91
C SER A 6 -15.24 -26.38 -13.69
N HIS A 7 -14.56 -25.98 -14.76
CA HIS A 7 -13.50 -24.98 -14.70
C HIS A 7 -14.03 -23.59 -14.35
N ALA A 8 -15.15 -23.17 -14.95
CA ALA A 8 -15.81 -21.91 -14.64
C ALA A 8 -16.28 -21.84 -13.18
N ASN A 9 -16.88 -22.92 -12.66
CA ASN A 9 -17.32 -23.00 -11.26
C ASN A 9 -16.13 -22.93 -10.28
N ARG A 10 -14.99 -23.55 -10.63
CA ARG A 10 -13.76 -23.45 -9.83
C ARG A 10 -13.20 -22.03 -9.79
N LEU A 11 -13.14 -21.37 -10.94
CA LEU A 11 -12.67 -19.99 -11.03
C LEU A 11 -13.58 -19.03 -10.25
N ALA A 12 -14.89 -19.21 -10.33
CA ALA A 12 -15.86 -18.43 -9.56
C ALA A 12 -15.63 -18.61 -8.05
N SER A 13 -15.56 -19.86 -7.57
CA SER A 13 -15.29 -20.16 -6.15
C SER A 13 -13.96 -19.57 -5.66
N LEU A 14 -12.89 -19.69 -6.44
CA LEU A 14 -11.60 -19.10 -6.09
C LEU A 14 -11.66 -17.57 -6.04
N THR A 15 -12.42 -16.96 -6.94
CA THR A 15 -12.61 -15.50 -6.98
C THR A 15 -13.37 -15.04 -5.74
N ASP A 16 -14.42 -15.76 -5.35
CA ASP A 16 -15.20 -15.47 -4.14
C ASP A 16 -14.37 -15.58 -2.87
N ASP A 17 -13.52 -16.62 -2.78
CA ASP A 17 -12.61 -16.81 -1.63
C ASP A 17 -11.59 -15.67 -1.52
N VAL A 18 -11.01 -15.25 -2.66
CA VAL A 18 -10.06 -14.12 -2.71
C VAL A 18 -10.75 -12.81 -2.33
N ILE A 19 -11.96 -12.56 -2.83
CA ILE A 19 -12.75 -11.37 -2.48
C ILE A 19 -13.08 -11.38 -0.98
N LYS A 20 -13.50 -12.52 -0.45
CA LYS A 20 -13.81 -12.68 0.97
C LYS A 20 -12.58 -12.44 1.83
N GLU A 21 -11.45 -13.06 1.51
CA GLU A 21 -10.19 -12.87 2.23
C GLU A 21 -9.77 -11.39 2.18
N LYS A 22 -9.84 -10.76 1.00
CA LYS A 22 -9.58 -9.33 0.83
C LYS A 22 -10.46 -8.50 1.77
N ASN A 23 -11.77 -8.74 1.77
CA ASN A 23 -12.72 -7.99 2.61
C ASN A 23 -12.46 -8.20 4.11
N THR A 24 -12.00 -9.38 4.54
CA THR A 24 -11.67 -9.62 5.96
C THR A 24 -10.40 -8.90 6.41
N LYS A 25 -9.44 -8.68 5.51
CA LYS A 25 -8.12 -8.12 5.83
C LYS A 25 -8.00 -6.63 5.52
N PHE A 26 -8.70 -6.15 4.51
CA PHE A 26 -8.68 -4.74 4.13
C PHE A 26 -9.15 -3.86 5.29
N ARG A 27 -8.47 -2.73 5.50
CA ARG A 27 -8.81 -1.78 6.56
C ARG A 27 -9.12 -0.39 6.05
N GLY A 28 -8.65 -0.04 4.87
CA GLY A 28 -8.92 1.26 4.27
C GLY A 28 -7.75 1.78 3.46
N VAL A 29 -7.87 3.04 3.03
CA VAL A 29 -6.87 3.74 2.23
C VAL A 29 -6.31 4.90 3.04
N VAL A 30 -4.99 4.95 3.20
CA VAL A 30 -4.33 5.94 4.06
C VAL A 30 -3.13 6.57 3.39
N LYS A 31 -2.76 7.77 3.82
CA LYS A 31 -1.46 8.36 3.51
C LYS A 31 -0.46 7.91 4.58
N VAL A 32 0.72 7.50 4.15
CA VAL A 32 1.81 7.07 5.04
C VAL A 32 3.10 7.72 4.61
N SER A 33 3.95 8.11 5.56
CA SER A 33 5.32 8.54 5.26
C SER A 33 6.06 7.44 4.50
N ILE A 34 6.84 7.78 3.48
CA ILE A 34 7.67 6.80 2.77
C ILE A 34 8.69 6.15 3.71
N GLU A 35 9.16 6.88 4.73
CA GLU A 35 10.14 6.38 5.69
C GLU A 35 9.58 5.25 6.58
N ASP A 36 8.25 5.19 6.73
CA ASP A 36 7.58 4.13 7.48
C ASP A 36 7.20 2.92 6.59
N LEU A 37 7.65 2.89 5.33
CA LEU A 37 7.41 1.81 4.39
C LEU A 37 8.67 0.97 4.15
N VAL A 38 8.51 -0.35 4.28
CA VAL A 38 9.55 -1.32 3.91
C VAL A 38 9.02 -2.25 2.84
N PHE A 39 9.85 -2.61 1.87
CA PHE A 39 9.38 -3.22 0.64
C PHE A 39 9.91 -4.65 0.46
N ALA A 40 9.08 -5.53 -0.07
CA ALA A 40 9.47 -6.88 -0.47
C ALA A 40 10.57 -6.86 -1.56
N PRO A 41 11.34 -7.96 -1.72
CA PRO A 41 11.26 -9.19 -0.92
C PRO A 41 12.00 -9.14 0.42
N GLU A 42 13.00 -8.27 0.60
CA GLU A 42 13.81 -8.23 1.83
C GLU A 42 13.20 -7.37 2.96
N PHE A 43 12.08 -6.70 2.71
CA PHE A 43 11.49 -5.71 3.62
C PHE A 43 12.50 -4.65 4.06
N MET A 44 13.15 -4.06 3.05
CA MET A 44 14.10 -2.97 3.19
C MET A 44 13.50 -1.63 2.73
N PRO A 45 14.06 -0.48 3.17
CA PRO A 45 13.68 0.84 2.69
C PRO A 45 13.76 0.98 1.16
N CYS A 46 13.06 1.97 0.59
CA CYS A 46 12.86 2.05 -0.85
C CYS A 46 14.11 2.42 -1.68
N ASP A 47 15.13 2.99 -1.06
CA ASP A 47 16.42 3.33 -1.67
C ASP A 47 17.30 2.09 -1.94
N GLN A 48 16.95 0.94 -1.38
CA GLN A 48 17.65 -0.34 -1.57
C GLN A 48 16.92 -1.23 -2.59
N ASN A 49 17.66 -2.08 -3.31
CA ASN A 49 17.13 -3.07 -4.27
C ASN A 49 16.14 -2.51 -5.31
N THR A 50 16.42 -1.31 -5.82
CA THR A 50 15.58 -0.65 -6.82
C THR A 50 16.28 -0.51 -8.16
N SER A 51 15.57 -0.78 -9.26
CA SER A 51 16.04 -0.50 -10.62
C SER A 51 16.16 1.01 -10.87
N ALA A 52 17.39 1.50 -11.04
CA ALA A 52 17.68 2.91 -11.34
C ALA A 52 16.94 3.40 -12.60
N ALA A 53 16.87 2.59 -13.66
CA ALA A 53 16.17 2.95 -14.89
C ALA A 53 14.66 3.18 -14.64
N LYS A 54 14.03 2.34 -13.82
CA LYS A 54 12.61 2.47 -13.47
C LYS A 54 12.37 3.72 -12.62
N VAL A 55 13.25 4.02 -11.68
CA VAL A 55 13.20 5.24 -10.85
C VAL A 55 13.34 6.48 -11.72
N LEU A 56 14.33 6.53 -12.61
CA LEU A 56 14.53 7.66 -13.52
C LEU A 56 13.32 7.89 -14.43
N ARG A 57 12.69 6.82 -14.94
CA ARG A 57 11.45 6.93 -15.70
C ARG A 57 10.32 7.54 -14.87
N LEU A 58 10.13 7.05 -13.63
CA LEU A 58 9.09 7.57 -12.73
C LEU A 58 9.33 9.03 -12.34
N LYS A 59 10.58 9.43 -12.09
CA LYS A 59 10.93 10.84 -11.84
C LYS A 59 10.54 11.74 -13.02
N ARG A 60 10.75 11.28 -14.26
CA ARG A 60 10.29 12.03 -15.44
C ARG A 60 8.77 12.16 -15.45
N ILE A 61 8.04 11.07 -15.23
CA ILE A 61 6.57 11.07 -15.15
C ILE A 61 6.09 12.04 -14.06
N PHE A 62 6.68 12.00 -12.86
CA PHE A 62 6.30 12.90 -11.77
C PHE A 62 6.51 14.37 -12.14
N LYS A 63 7.56 14.68 -12.89
CA LYS A 63 7.85 16.03 -13.36
C LYS A 63 6.90 16.49 -14.48
N THR A 64 6.50 15.61 -15.39
CA THR A 64 5.73 15.99 -16.59
C THR A 64 4.22 15.87 -16.38
N GLU A 65 3.78 14.86 -15.66
CA GLU A 65 2.37 14.47 -15.49
C GLU A 65 1.90 14.60 -14.04
N GLY A 66 2.83 14.74 -13.09
CA GLY A 66 2.54 14.73 -11.66
C GLY A 66 2.62 13.33 -11.02
N CYS A 67 2.48 13.29 -9.70
CA CYS A 67 2.65 12.06 -8.92
C CYS A 67 1.36 11.20 -8.80
N ASN A 68 0.21 11.76 -9.20
CA ASN A 68 -1.14 11.16 -9.21
C ASN A 68 -1.41 10.11 -8.11
N ARG A 69 -1.29 10.51 -6.84
CA ARG A 69 -1.42 9.61 -5.68
C ARG A 69 -2.87 9.28 -5.30
N SER A 70 -3.85 9.89 -5.95
CA SER A 70 -5.28 9.60 -5.79
C SER A 70 -5.77 8.49 -6.72
N GLU A 71 -5.00 8.17 -7.75
CA GLU A 71 -5.31 7.12 -8.72
C GLU A 71 -5.06 5.73 -8.10
N PRO A 72 -6.09 4.85 -7.99
CA PRO A 72 -5.97 3.53 -7.35
C PRO A 72 -4.86 2.65 -7.92
N SER A 73 -4.61 2.72 -9.24
CA SER A 73 -3.50 1.96 -9.85
C SER A 73 -2.10 2.40 -9.35
N ASN A 74 -2.01 3.59 -8.76
CA ASN A 74 -0.80 4.11 -8.13
C ASN A 74 -0.65 3.76 -6.64
N PHE A 75 -1.67 3.16 -6.00
CA PHE A 75 -1.61 2.83 -4.59
C PHE A 75 -0.55 1.77 -4.30
N ILE A 76 0.00 1.84 -3.10
CA ILE A 76 0.94 0.85 -2.57
C ILE A 76 0.15 -0.15 -1.72
N LEU A 77 0.35 -1.44 -1.95
CA LEU A 77 -0.26 -2.50 -1.14
C LEU A 77 0.59 -2.70 0.11
N GLY A 78 0.05 -2.29 1.26
CA GLY A 78 0.72 -2.35 2.56
C GLY A 78 0.04 -3.33 3.50
N THR A 79 0.84 -4.09 4.24
CA THR A 79 0.39 -5.00 5.30
C THR A 79 0.93 -4.56 6.64
N ILE A 80 0.05 -4.49 7.64
CA ILE A 80 0.36 -4.07 9.01
C ILE A 80 -0.19 -5.10 10.02
N PRO A 81 0.52 -5.40 11.12
CA PRO A 81 -0.03 -6.24 12.19
C PRO A 81 -1.21 -5.54 12.87
N ALA A 82 -2.21 -6.33 13.32
CA ALA A 82 -3.42 -5.78 13.95
C ALA A 82 -3.11 -4.92 15.20
N SER A 83 -2.19 -5.38 16.05
CA SER A 83 -1.77 -4.65 17.24
C SER A 83 -1.11 -3.31 16.90
N LEU A 84 -0.24 -3.30 15.89
CA LEU A 84 0.43 -2.09 15.43
C LEU A 84 -0.56 -1.11 14.79
N LEU A 85 -1.55 -1.60 14.04
CA LEU A 85 -2.61 -0.76 13.50
C LEU A 85 -3.41 -0.07 14.61
N SER A 86 -3.78 -0.80 15.67
CA SER A 86 -4.49 -0.21 16.82
C SER A 86 -3.67 0.91 17.48
N GLU A 87 -2.36 0.73 17.62
CA GLU A 87 -1.47 1.75 18.16
C GLU A 87 -1.33 2.97 17.23
N ALA A 88 -1.15 2.73 15.93
CA ALA A 88 -1.04 3.77 14.91
C ALA A 88 -2.32 4.62 14.80
N LEU A 89 -3.49 3.99 14.88
CA LEU A 89 -4.79 4.68 14.92
C LEU A 89 -4.89 5.60 16.14
N ARG A 90 -4.54 5.09 17.33
CA ARG A 90 -4.52 5.89 18.57
C ARG A 90 -3.55 7.06 18.48
N LEU A 91 -2.34 6.83 17.97
CA LEU A 91 -1.32 7.87 17.76
C LEU A 91 -1.83 8.96 16.81
N SER A 92 -2.55 8.57 15.77
CA SER A 92 -3.05 9.45 14.71
C SER A 92 -4.38 10.15 15.05
N GLY A 93 -5.00 9.79 16.18
CA GLY A 93 -6.35 10.27 16.53
C GLY A 93 -7.43 9.80 15.55
N LEU A 94 -7.25 8.61 14.96
CA LEU A 94 -8.14 8.04 13.95
C LEU A 94 -8.89 6.81 14.48
N THR A 95 -10.05 6.55 13.89
CA THR A 95 -10.78 5.28 14.00
C THR A 95 -10.62 4.46 12.72
N LEU A 96 -11.05 3.20 12.75
CA LEU A 96 -11.11 2.37 11.54
C LEU A 96 -12.05 2.96 10.49
N ASP A 97 -13.17 3.54 10.91
CA ASP A 97 -14.15 4.15 10.00
C ASP A 97 -13.52 5.32 9.23
N ASN A 98 -12.63 6.08 9.86
CA ASN A 98 -11.89 7.15 9.17
C ASN A 98 -10.99 6.65 8.03
N LEU A 99 -10.60 5.37 8.03
CA LEU A 99 -9.77 4.80 6.96
C LEU A 99 -10.60 4.36 5.75
N GLN A 100 -11.90 4.16 5.95
CA GLN A 100 -12.85 3.74 4.92
C GLN A 100 -13.67 4.92 4.36
N ASP A 101 -13.59 6.06 5.03
CA ASP A 101 -14.26 7.30 4.64
C ASP A 101 -13.75 7.82 3.29
N SER A 102 -14.68 8.18 2.40
CA SER A 102 -14.38 8.78 1.11
C SER A 102 -14.07 10.28 1.20
N GLU A 103 -14.37 10.94 2.32
CA GLU A 103 -14.23 12.40 2.53
C GLU A 103 -12.79 12.87 2.83
N GLY A 104 -11.80 12.15 2.28
CA GLY A 104 -10.41 12.59 2.22
C GLY A 104 -9.44 11.70 2.99
N LEU A 105 -8.39 11.29 2.28
CA LEU A 105 -7.33 10.42 2.79
C LEU A 105 -6.60 11.03 4.01
N ARG A 106 -6.59 10.28 5.12
CA ARG A 106 -5.95 10.65 6.38
C ARG A 106 -4.49 10.16 6.46
N MET A 107 -3.64 10.91 7.16
CA MET A 107 -2.28 10.46 7.50
C MET A 107 -2.35 9.44 8.64
N LEU A 108 -1.80 8.25 8.43
CA LEU A 108 -1.57 7.27 9.47
C LEU A 108 -0.10 7.36 9.91
N TYR A 109 0.12 7.77 11.15
CA TYR A 109 1.44 7.83 11.78
C TYR A 109 1.73 6.52 12.50
N LEU A 110 2.95 5.99 12.31
CA LEU A 110 3.40 4.80 13.00
C LEU A 110 4.24 5.15 14.24
N PRO A 111 4.22 4.30 15.28
CA PRO A 111 5.21 4.35 16.34
C PRO A 111 6.63 4.27 15.78
N ARG A 112 7.59 4.88 16.48
CA ARG A 112 8.98 4.93 16.03
C ARG A 112 9.55 3.53 15.78
N PHE A 113 10.28 3.37 14.67
CA PHE A 113 10.90 2.11 14.24
C PHE A 113 9.91 0.97 13.93
N GLN A 114 8.66 1.32 13.65
CA GLN A 114 7.67 0.40 13.13
C GLN A 114 7.39 0.71 11.67
N TYR A 115 7.08 -0.33 10.89
CA TYR A 115 6.99 -0.21 9.45
C TYR A 115 5.80 -0.98 8.89
N ILE A 116 5.26 -0.47 7.79
CA ILE A 116 4.30 -1.20 6.95
C ILE A 116 5.08 -2.00 5.91
N LYS A 117 4.78 -3.31 5.83
CA LYS A 117 5.38 -4.22 4.85
C LYS A 117 4.64 -4.08 3.52
N CYS A 118 5.33 -3.65 2.47
CA CYS A 118 4.76 -3.36 1.16
C CYS A 118 5.15 -4.41 0.12
N ALA A 119 4.15 -4.93 -0.61
CA ALA A 119 4.37 -5.92 -1.68
C ALA A 119 4.76 -5.29 -3.03
N ASN A 120 4.49 -4.00 -3.21
CA ASN A 120 4.76 -3.28 -4.46
C ASN A 120 5.20 -1.84 -4.18
N GLY A 121 5.44 -1.06 -5.24
CA GLY A 121 5.60 0.39 -5.13
C GLY A 121 6.97 0.92 -4.73
N ARG A 122 7.96 0.05 -4.46
CA ARG A 122 9.34 0.43 -4.12
C ARG A 122 9.90 1.54 -5.01
N SER A 123 9.85 1.37 -6.34
CA SER A 123 10.38 2.39 -7.28
C SER A 123 9.61 3.71 -7.27
N ARG A 124 8.32 3.70 -6.91
CA ARG A 124 7.50 4.93 -6.80
C ARG A 124 7.92 5.72 -5.57
N ALA A 125 8.07 5.04 -4.44
CA ALA A 125 8.59 5.63 -3.20
C ALA A 125 10.02 6.18 -3.40
N ALA A 126 10.91 5.41 -4.02
CA ALA A 126 12.28 5.84 -4.32
C ALA A 126 12.33 7.07 -5.24
N ALA A 127 11.51 7.09 -6.30
CA ALA A 127 11.41 8.27 -7.16
C ALA A 127 10.90 9.51 -6.43
N LEU A 128 10.05 9.32 -5.41
CA LEU A 128 9.54 10.43 -4.61
C LEU A 128 10.56 10.97 -3.61
N LEU A 129 11.40 10.12 -3.01
CA LEU A 129 12.50 10.57 -2.15
C LEU A 129 13.42 11.58 -2.86
N ASP A 130 13.69 11.35 -4.15
CA ASP A 130 14.48 12.26 -4.99
C ASP A 130 13.71 13.53 -5.42
N THR A 131 12.44 13.64 -5.07
CA THR A 131 11.53 14.70 -5.51
C THR A 131 10.74 15.29 -4.32
N PRO A 132 11.42 15.72 -3.23
CA PRO A 132 10.79 15.98 -1.93
C PRO A 132 9.79 17.15 -1.94
N HIS A 133 9.90 18.08 -2.89
CA HIS A 133 8.94 19.17 -3.06
C HIS A 133 7.52 18.68 -3.42
N LEU A 134 7.36 17.42 -3.84
CA LEU A 134 6.07 16.79 -4.08
C LEU A 134 5.46 16.15 -2.82
N GLY A 135 6.12 16.27 -1.66
CA GLY A 135 5.77 15.63 -0.39
C GLY A 135 6.46 14.29 -0.18
N THR A 136 6.52 13.82 1.07
CA THR A 136 7.24 12.59 1.48
C THR A 136 6.31 11.44 1.88
N TRP A 137 5.07 11.44 1.39
CA TRP A 137 4.06 10.44 1.70
C TRP A 137 3.53 9.75 0.44
N TRP A 138 2.96 8.56 0.62
CA TRP A 138 2.28 7.81 -0.43
C TRP A 138 0.93 7.26 0.04
N THR A 139 0.01 7.02 -0.91
CA THR A 139 -1.30 6.40 -0.64
C THR A 139 -1.17 4.88 -0.59
N VAL A 140 -1.59 4.30 0.53
CA VAL A 140 -1.46 2.88 0.83
C VAL A 140 -2.84 2.26 0.98
N ASP A 141 -3.09 1.20 0.22
CA ASP A 141 -4.15 0.24 0.48
C ASP A 141 -3.71 -0.64 1.63
N LEU A 142 -4.34 -0.46 2.79
CA LEU A 142 -3.88 -1.05 4.05
C LEU A 142 -4.63 -2.33 4.36
N TYR A 143 -3.87 -3.40 4.60
CA TYR A 143 -4.37 -4.71 5.00
C TYR A 143 -3.79 -5.12 6.34
N VAL A 144 -4.58 -5.84 7.14
CA VAL A 144 -4.07 -6.56 8.30
C VAL A 144 -3.52 -7.92 7.88
N GLY A 145 -2.29 -8.21 8.31
CA GLY A 145 -1.63 -9.50 8.06
C GLY A 145 -0.88 -10.03 9.27
N LYS A 146 -0.44 -11.28 9.19
CA LYS A 146 0.34 -11.93 10.24
C LYS A 146 1.79 -11.44 10.21
N ASN A 147 2.41 -11.36 11.39
CA ASN A 147 3.86 -11.31 11.52
C ASN A 147 4.40 -12.66 11.03
N TYR A 148 5.10 -12.66 9.90
CA TYR A 148 6.05 -13.70 9.56
C TYR A 148 7.44 -13.17 9.91
#